data_AF-K0NDF8-F1
#
_entry.id   AF-K0NDF8-F1
#
_cell.length_a   1.000
_cell.length_b   1.000
_cell.length_c   1.000
_cell.angle_alpha   90.00
_cell.angle_beta   90.00
_cell.angle_gamma   90.00
#
_symmetry.space_group_name_H-M   'P 1'
#
loop_
_entity.id
_entity.type
_entity.pdbx_description
1 polymer ?
#
loop_
_entity_poly.entity_id
_entity_poly.type
_entity_poly.pdbx_seq_one_letter_code
_entity_poly.pdbx_strand_id
1 'polypeptide(L)'
;MFDLFDQRERFSDVECAIYGKVETVSIASLNLLWKPTAGLIRFVLAVTKRGPIILMCSDLNQDPVAALELYCTRVRIETMFDMLKNLMGVFHYRFWTKSLERHSRKPRKNKDLKKPTSGEQMGKIRLCFAAYERFVMIGSIALGLLQLISIKYEKSVWKEFKGFLRTKSRKLPSERTVKFVIADLLVRDLFSIAPGAVIRVIQGYIFTKKIVEPEGQWSESKPKLKSTVIET
;
A
#
# COMPACT_ATOMS: atom_id res chain seq x y z
N MET A 1 13.04 27.34 -15.81
CA MET A 1 13.15 25.85 -15.83
C MET A 1 12.08 25.25 -16.71
N PHE A 2 10.83 25.73 -16.62
CA PHE A 2 9.79 25.34 -17.59
C PHE A 2 10.09 25.86 -19.01
N ASP A 3 10.81 26.98 -19.12
CA ASP A 3 11.28 27.57 -20.40
C ASP A 3 12.21 26.62 -21.20
N LEU A 4 12.77 25.58 -20.56
CA LEU A 4 13.56 24.56 -21.25
C LEU A 4 12.69 23.67 -22.15
N PHE A 5 11.39 23.54 -21.87
CA PHE A 5 10.47 22.80 -22.72
C PHE A 5 10.13 23.53 -24.02
N ASP A 6 10.39 24.84 -24.09
CA ASP A 6 10.17 25.63 -25.31
C ASP A 6 11.28 25.41 -26.35
N GLN A 7 12.43 24.86 -25.93
CA GLN A 7 13.58 24.55 -26.79
C GLN A 7 13.41 23.19 -27.48
N ARG A 8 12.42 23.07 -28.37
CA ARG A 8 12.09 21.81 -29.06
C ARG A 8 13.25 21.18 -29.82
N GLU A 9 14.21 21.98 -30.28
CA GLU A 9 15.39 21.50 -31.02
C GLU A 9 16.30 20.57 -30.21
N ARG A 10 16.19 20.60 -28.87
CA ARG A 10 16.97 19.75 -27.97
C ARG A 10 16.27 18.44 -27.61
N PHE A 11 15.04 18.27 -28.06
CA PHE A 11 14.25 17.08 -27.79
C PHE A 11 14.33 16.12 -28.97
N SER A 12 14.52 14.84 -28.65
CA SER A 12 14.40 13.74 -29.59
C SER A 12 13.15 12.95 -29.30
N ASP A 13 12.38 12.62 -30.33
CA ASP A 13 11.22 11.75 -30.18
C ASP A 13 11.66 10.29 -30.10
N VAL A 14 11.23 9.60 -29.05
CA VAL A 14 11.59 8.21 -28.77
C VAL A 14 10.35 7.44 -28.34
N GLU A 15 10.24 6.19 -28.77
CA GLU A 15 9.19 5.29 -28.27
C GLU A 15 9.60 4.74 -26.90
N CYS A 16 8.74 4.95 -25.89
CA CYS A 16 8.99 4.52 -24.52
C CYS A 16 7.77 3.80 -23.95
N ALA A 17 7.98 2.83 -23.06
CA ALA A 17 6.90 2.17 -22.35
C ALA A 17 6.43 3.00 -21.13
N ILE A 18 5.45 3.88 -21.33
CA ILE A 18 4.87 4.70 -20.27
C ILE A 18 3.58 4.07 -19.72
N TYR A 19 3.54 3.82 -18.41
CA TYR A 19 2.36 3.27 -17.70
C TYR A 19 1.79 1.99 -18.34
N GLY A 20 2.65 1.16 -18.93
CA GLY A 20 2.26 -0.09 -19.58
C GLY A 20 1.72 0.05 -21.01
N LYS A 21 1.86 1.23 -21.64
CA LYS A 21 1.58 1.46 -23.06
C LYS A 21 2.83 2.01 -23.74
N VAL A 22 3.06 1.61 -24.98
CA VAL A 22 4.10 2.22 -25.81
C VAL A 22 3.53 3.52 -26.36
N GLU A 23 4.20 4.62 -26.07
CA GLU A 23 3.84 5.95 -26.56
C GLU A 23 5.12 6.66 -27.04
N THR A 24 5.01 7.46 -28.10
CA THR A 24 6.09 8.34 -28.55
C THR A 24 6.19 9.53 -27.59
N VAL A 25 7.39 9.81 -27.12
CA VAL A 25 7.71 10.82 -26.12
C VAL A 25 8.83 11.69 -26.63
N SER A 26 8.68 12.99 -26.50
CA SER A 26 9.77 13.91 -26.76
C SER A 26 10.64 14.00 -25.51
N ILE A 27 11.90 13.58 -25.60
CA ILE A 27 12.81 13.50 -24.46
C ILE A 27 14.08 14.31 -24.70
N ALA A 28 14.57 14.99 -23.65
CA ALA A 28 15.84 15.69 -23.63
C ALA A 28 16.57 15.40 -22.32
N SER A 29 17.90 15.45 -22.34
CA SER A 29 18.70 15.30 -21.13
C SER A 29 19.80 16.34 -21.04
N LEU A 30 19.99 16.91 -19.84
CA LEU A 30 20.87 18.05 -19.60
C LEU A 30 21.58 17.86 -18.26
N ASN A 31 22.88 18.14 -18.21
CA ASN A 31 23.62 18.16 -16.95
C ASN A 31 23.70 19.61 -16.47
N LEU A 32 23.05 19.89 -15.34
CA LEU A 32 22.97 21.24 -14.76
C LEU A 32 23.53 21.25 -13.34
N LEU A 33 24.15 22.36 -12.96
CA LEU A 33 24.63 22.57 -11.60
C LEU A 33 23.44 22.79 -10.64
N TRP A 34 23.35 21.98 -9.59
CA TRP A 34 22.29 22.08 -8.59
C TRP A 34 22.82 22.65 -7.27
N LYS A 35 22.41 23.87 -6.93
CA LYS A 35 22.93 24.64 -5.78
C LYS A 35 22.85 23.89 -4.43
N PRO A 36 21.76 23.18 -4.08
CA PRO A 36 21.70 22.41 -2.82
C PRO A 36 22.76 21.32 -2.66
N THR A 37 23.21 20.71 -3.77
CA THR A 37 24.23 19.65 -3.76
C THR A 37 25.62 20.20 -4.14
N ALA A 38 25.69 21.44 -4.65
CA ALA A 38 26.89 22.06 -5.23
C ALA A 38 27.57 21.20 -6.32
N GLY A 39 26.80 20.31 -6.96
CA GLY A 39 27.29 19.35 -7.95
C GLY A 39 26.41 19.31 -9.20
N LEU A 40 26.92 18.67 -10.25
CA LEU A 40 26.14 18.42 -11.47
C LEU A 40 25.10 17.33 -11.20
N ILE A 41 23.88 17.56 -11.67
CA ILE A 41 22.79 16.60 -11.68
C ILE A 41 22.30 16.49 -13.13
N ARG A 42 21.97 15.27 -13.55
CA ARG A 42 21.34 15.05 -14.84
C ARG A 42 19.84 15.26 -14.73
N PHE A 43 19.33 16.21 -15.48
CA PHE A 43 17.92 16.47 -15.67
C PHE A 43 17.45 15.74 -16.92
N VAL A 44 16.38 14.96 -16.77
CA VAL A 44 15.68 14.32 -17.88
C VAL A 44 14.33 15.01 -18.03
N LEU A 45 14.10 15.64 -19.17
CA LEU A 45 12.89 16.34 -19.52
C LEU A 45 12.11 15.47 -20.49
N ALA A 46 10.87 15.12 -20.16
CA ALA A 46 10.02 14.30 -21.02
C ALA A 46 8.67 14.99 -21.24
N VAL A 47 8.26 15.13 -22.49
CA VAL A 47 6.94 15.63 -22.88
C VAL A 47 6.10 14.46 -23.31
N THR A 48 5.14 14.08 -22.46
CA THR A 48 4.20 12.99 -22.72
C THR A 48 2.84 13.53 -23.13
N LYS A 49 1.94 12.67 -23.62
CA LYS A 49 0.53 13.04 -23.89
C LYS A 49 -0.21 13.57 -22.65
N ARG A 50 0.28 13.25 -21.44
CA ARG A 50 -0.32 13.66 -20.16
C ARG A 50 0.29 14.94 -19.60
N GLY A 51 1.32 15.47 -20.25
CA GLY A 51 2.03 16.68 -19.82
C GLY A 51 3.54 16.47 -19.64
N PRO A 52 4.26 17.55 -19.28
CA PRO A 52 5.69 17.55 -19.08
C PRO A 52 6.08 16.89 -17.75
N ILE A 53 7.21 16.18 -17.76
CA ILE A 53 7.81 15.50 -16.62
C ILE A 53 9.27 15.93 -16.54
N ILE A 54 9.73 16.25 -15.33
CA ILE A 54 11.14 16.55 -15.03
C ILE A 54 11.63 15.50 -14.04
N LEU A 55 12.66 14.76 -14.40
CA LEU A 55 13.35 13.82 -13.52
C LEU A 55 14.76 14.32 -13.22
N MET A 56 15.23 14.01 -12.02
CA MET A 56 16.58 14.34 -11.55
C MET A 56 17.31 13.04 -11.23
N CYS A 57 18.49 12.87 -11.82
CA CYS A 57 19.33 11.70 -11.66
C CYS A 57 20.71 12.14 -11.14
N SER A 58 21.17 11.47 -10.07
CA SER A 58 22.51 11.70 -9.52
C SER A 58 23.61 11.17 -10.45
N ASP A 59 23.31 10.13 -11.22
CA ASP A 59 24.22 9.61 -12.25
C ASP A 59 24.11 10.43 -13.54
N LEU A 60 25.24 11.00 -13.96
CA LEU A 60 25.36 11.82 -15.17
C LEU A 60 25.29 11.01 -16.46
N ASN A 61 25.45 9.69 -16.38
CA ASN A 61 25.39 8.79 -17.54
C ASN A 61 24.07 8.04 -17.65
N GLN A 62 23.12 8.29 -16.74
CA GLN A 62 21.82 7.63 -16.73
C GLN A 62 21.09 7.81 -18.07
N ASP A 63 20.71 6.68 -18.68
CA ASP A 63 19.91 6.68 -19.90
C ASP A 63 18.54 7.35 -19.63
N PRO A 64 18.17 8.39 -20.40
CA PRO A 64 16.95 9.15 -20.15
C PRO A 64 15.68 8.33 -20.37
N VAL A 65 15.69 7.38 -21.31
CA VAL A 65 14.54 6.50 -21.58
C VAL A 65 14.33 5.57 -20.40
N ALA A 66 15.37 4.86 -19.96
CA ALA A 66 15.32 4.00 -18.78
C ALA A 66 14.90 4.77 -17.52
N ALA A 67 15.40 5.99 -17.33
CA ALA A 67 14.97 6.84 -16.20
C ALA A 67 13.46 7.12 -16.22
N LEU A 68 12.91 7.43 -17.39
CA LEU A 68 11.48 7.67 -17.57
C LEU A 68 10.65 6.41 -17.35
N GLU A 69 11.07 5.26 -17.87
CA GLU A 69 10.37 3.98 -17.70
C GLU A 69 10.38 3.52 -16.23
N LEU A 70 11.51 3.67 -15.54
CA LEU A 70 11.64 3.43 -14.11
C LEU A 70 10.71 4.35 -13.31
N TYR A 71 10.66 5.63 -13.65
CA TYR A 71 9.72 6.57 -13.05
C TYR A 71 8.26 6.14 -13.25
N CYS A 72 7.89 5.68 -14.45
CA CYS A 72 6.54 5.20 -14.74
C CYS A 72 6.18 3.94 -13.95
N THR A 73 7.17 3.12 -13.57
CA THR A 73 6.97 1.94 -12.73
C THR A 73 6.58 2.30 -11.29
N ARG A 74 6.81 3.54 -10.82
CA ARG A 74 6.38 4.04 -9.50
C ARG A 74 4.91 3.78 -9.20
N VAL A 75 4.03 3.97 -10.19
CA VAL A 75 2.58 3.75 -10.01
C VAL A 75 2.26 2.29 -9.68
N ARG A 76 3.05 1.33 -10.17
CA ARG A 76 2.90 -0.09 -9.81
C ARG A 76 3.21 -0.32 -8.34
N ILE A 77 4.27 0.33 -7.84
CA ILE A 77 4.67 0.27 -6.42
C ILE A 77 3.58 0.89 -5.54
N GLU A 78 3.05 2.05 -5.93
CA GLU A 78 1.95 2.73 -5.22
C GLU A 78 0.70 1.86 -5.17
N THR A 79 0.33 1.24 -6.29
CA THR A 79 -0.82 0.33 -6.36
C THR A 79 -0.58 -0.91 -5.49
N MET A 80 0.63 -1.48 -5.47
CA MET A 80 0.97 -2.59 -4.60
C MET A 80 0.84 -2.20 -3.12
N PHE A 81 1.33 -1.03 -2.72
CA PHE A 81 1.17 -0.54 -1.34
C PHE A 81 -0.29 -0.30 -0.97
N ASP A 82 -1.10 0.22 -1.90
CA ASP A 82 -2.54 0.37 -1.71
C ASP A 82 -3.21 -0.99 -1.43
N MET A 83 -2.87 -2.01 -2.22
CA MET A 83 -3.39 -3.38 -2.02
C MET A 83 -2.93 -3.96 -0.68
N LEU A 84 -1.65 -3.80 -0.31
CA LEU A 84 -1.14 -4.29 0.97
C LEU A 84 -1.84 -3.61 2.16
N LYS A 85 -2.06 -2.31 2.07
CA LYS A 85 -2.70 -1.52 3.13
C LYS A 85 -4.20 -1.79 3.21
N ASN A 86 -4.92 -1.55 2.12
CA ASN A 86 -6.38 -1.48 2.12
C ASN A 86 -7.05 -2.82 1.86
N LEU A 87 -6.46 -3.70 1.04
CA LEU A 87 -7.01 -5.03 0.81
C LEU A 87 -6.51 -6.03 1.84
N MET A 88 -5.20 -6.09 2.09
CA MET A 88 -4.61 -7.12 2.95
C MET A 88 -4.49 -6.69 4.42
N GLY A 89 -4.49 -5.39 4.73
CA GLY A 89 -4.38 -4.90 6.12
C GLY A 89 -2.99 -5.09 6.72
N VAL A 90 -1.95 -5.23 5.88
CA VAL A 90 -0.60 -5.64 6.28
C VAL A 90 0.09 -4.60 7.16
N PHE A 91 -0.36 -3.34 7.14
CA PHE A 91 0.17 -2.27 7.99
C PHE A 91 -0.66 -2.02 9.26
N HIS A 92 -1.65 -2.87 9.56
CA HIS A 92 -2.44 -2.79 10.80
C HIS A 92 -1.86 -3.63 11.95
N TYR A 93 -0.59 -4.03 11.86
CA TYR A 93 0.10 -4.74 12.93
C TYR A 93 0.28 -3.87 14.18
N ARG A 94 0.48 -4.50 15.34
CA ARG A 94 0.72 -3.84 16.63
C ARG A 94 1.96 -4.38 17.34
N PHE A 95 3.05 -4.62 16.60
CA PHE A 95 4.30 -5.13 17.17
C PHE A 95 5.11 -4.04 17.87
N TRP A 96 4.63 -3.49 18.97
CA TRP A 96 5.34 -2.40 19.65
C TRP A 96 6.38 -2.90 20.64
N THR A 97 7.51 -2.21 20.72
CA THR A 97 8.52 -2.43 21.75
C THR A 97 8.71 -1.18 22.61
N LYS A 98 8.79 -1.37 23.94
CA LYS A 98 9.15 -0.30 24.89
C LYS A 98 10.66 -0.03 24.92
N SER A 99 11.46 -0.87 24.25
CA SER A 99 12.91 -0.73 24.20
C SER A 99 13.39 0.37 23.25
N LEU A 100 12.54 0.84 22.34
CA LEU A 100 12.85 1.98 21.47
C LEU A 100 12.68 3.29 22.24
N GLU A 101 13.65 4.19 22.12
CA GLU A 101 13.54 5.50 22.75
C GLU A 101 12.34 6.29 22.19
N ARG A 102 11.69 7.05 23.08
CA ARG A 102 10.55 7.88 22.69
C ARG A 102 11.05 9.05 21.84
N HIS A 103 10.64 9.07 20.58
CA HIS A 103 10.85 10.23 19.72
C HIS A 103 9.71 11.24 19.87
N SER A 104 10.05 12.52 19.78
CA SER A 104 9.06 13.60 19.73
C SER A 104 8.17 13.44 18.49
N ARG A 105 6.86 13.66 18.64
CA ARG A 105 5.92 13.66 17.51
C ARG A 105 6.06 14.90 16.62
N LYS A 106 6.82 15.91 17.05
CA LYS A 106 7.12 17.11 16.25
C LYS A 106 8.40 16.85 15.43
N PRO A 107 8.40 17.13 14.11
CA PRO A 107 9.58 16.96 13.29
C PRO A 107 10.71 17.84 13.82
N ARG A 108 11.84 17.23 14.18
CA ARG A 108 13.07 17.90 14.60
C ARG A 108 14.20 17.46 13.69
N LYS A 109 15.25 18.29 13.59
CA LYS A 109 16.45 17.94 12.84
C LYS A 109 17.00 16.62 13.35
N ASN A 110 17.29 15.69 12.43
CA ASN A 110 17.70 14.33 12.74
C ASN A 110 19.18 14.22 13.20
N LYS A 111 19.69 15.27 13.86
CA LYS A 111 21.10 15.39 14.25
C LYS A 111 21.43 14.56 15.49
N ASP A 112 20.46 14.43 16.40
CA ASP A 112 20.66 13.81 17.72
C ASP A 112 19.77 12.57 17.90
N LEU A 113 19.79 11.64 16.93
CA LEU A 113 19.14 10.35 17.12
C LEU A 113 19.85 9.58 18.23
N LYS A 114 19.13 9.36 19.34
CA LYS A 114 19.64 8.57 20.46
C LYS A 114 19.69 7.10 20.07
N LYS A 115 20.89 6.53 20.14
CA LYS A 115 21.09 5.08 19.93
C LYS A 115 20.61 4.33 21.18
N PRO A 116 20.04 3.12 21.04
CA PRO A 116 19.71 2.28 22.18
C PRO A 116 20.93 2.00 23.05
N THR A 117 20.79 2.13 24.37
CA THR A 117 21.90 2.16 25.33
C THR A 117 22.46 0.77 25.67
N SER A 118 21.65 -0.29 25.55
CA SER A 118 22.03 -1.66 25.95
C SER A 118 21.94 -2.68 24.82
N GLY A 119 22.83 -3.69 24.84
CA GLY A 119 22.80 -4.83 23.91
C GLY A 119 21.50 -5.63 23.96
N GLU A 120 20.89 -5.79 25.15
CA GLU A 120 19.61 -6.47 25.31
C GLU A 120 18.45 -5.68 24.66
N GLN A 121 18.46 -4.35 24.81
CA GLN A 121 17.49 -3.47 24.15
C GLN A 121 17.63 -3.54 22.63
N MET A 122 18.86 -3.55 22.13
CA MET A 122 19.14 -3.70 20.71
C MET A 122 18.60 -5.03 20.17
N GLY A 123 18.75 -6.13 20.92
CA GLY A 123 18.16 -7.43 20.57
C GLY A 123 16.64 -7.36 20.42
N LYS A 124 15.94 -6.77 21.40
CA LYS A 124 14.47 -6.60 21.36
C LYS A 124 14.02 -5.72 20.20
N ILE A 125 14.76 -4.65 19.90
CA ILE A 125 14.47 -3.77 18.76
C ILE A 125 14.63 -4.52 17.44
N ARG A 126 15.73 -5.27 17.27
CA ARG A 126 15.96 -6.10 16.08
C ARG A 126 14.86 -7.13 15.87
N LEU A 127 14.40 -7.80 16.93
CA LEU A 127 13.29 -8.75 16.85
C LEU A 127 11.98 -8.06 16.44
N CYS A 128 11.71 -6.87 16.95
CA CYS A 128 10.56 -6.07 16.57
C CYS A 128 10.61 -5.66 15.08
N PHE A 129 11.76 -5.20 14.59
CA PHE A 129 11.97 -4.94 13.15
C PHE A 129 11.82 -6.18 12.29
N ALA A 130 12.42 -7.29 12.69
CA ALA A 130 12.28 -8.57 11.99
C ALA A 130 10.81 -9.03 11.95
N ALA A 131 10.02 -8.80 13.01
CA ALA A 131 8.59 -9.08 13.01
C ALA A 131 7.83 -8.20 12.00
N TYR A 132 8.14 -6.91 11.91
CA TYR A 132 7.57 -6.02 10.89
C TYR A 132 7.90 -6.51 9.47
N GLU A 133 9.18 -6.74 9.17
CA GLU A 133 9.65 -7.15 7.85
C GLU A 133 9.02 -8.48 7.43
N ARG A 134 9.04 -9.49 8.32
CA ARG A 134 8.48 -10.80 8.04
C ARG A 134 6.97 -10.74 7.83
N PHE A 135 6.25 -9.99 8.66
CA PHE A 135 4.79 -9.86 8.51
C PHE A 135 4.43 -9.17 7.19
N VAL A 136 5.16 -8.09 6.83
CA VAL A 136 4.97 -7.41 5.55
C VAL A 136 5.30 -8.34 4.38
N MET A 137 6.39 -9.09 4.47
CA MET A 137 6.81 -10.04 3.43
C MET A 137 5.78 -11.16 3.22
N ILE A 138 5.25 -11.74 4.30
CA ILE A 138 4.17 -12.74 4.22
C ILE A 138 2.94 -12.14 3.56
N GLY A 139 2.58 -10.91 3.91
CA GLY A 139 1.49 -10.17 3.27
C GLY A 139 1.70 -9.97 1.77
N SER A 140 2.92 -9.62 1.36
CA SER A 140 3.30 -9.49 -0.05
C SER A 140 3.25 -10.82 -0.82
N ILE A 141 3.73 -11.90 -0.21
CA ILE A 141 3.63 -13.25 -0.80
C ILE A 141 2.17 -13.64 -0.97
N ALA A 142 1.33 -13.43 0.06
CA ALA A 142 -0.10 -13.72 -0.01
C ALA A 142 -0.80 -12.90 -1.10
N LEU A 143 -0.48 -11.61 -1.25
CA LEU A 143 -0.99 -10.78 -2.34
C LEU A 143 -0.57 -11.33 -3.72
N GLY A 144 0.69 -11.73 -3.88
CA GLY A 144 1.18 -12.36 -5.11
C GLY A 144 0.48 -13.68 -5.43
N LEU A 145 0.16 -14.49 -4.41
CA LEU A 145 -0.62 -15.72 -4.58
C LEU A 145 -2.04 -15.42 -5.05
N LEU A 146 -2.71 -14.39 -4.52
CA LEU A 146 -4.03 -13.97 -5.00
C LEU A 146 -3.99 -13.55 -6.47
N GLN A 147 -2.94 -12.84 -6.89
CA GLN A 147 -2.74 -12.46 -8.29
C GLN A 147 -2.48 -13.67 -9.19
N LEU A 148 -1.67 -14.63 -8.73
CA LEU A 148 -1.41 -15.86 -9.46
C LEU A 148 -2.70 -16.68 -9.65
N ILE A 149 -3.52 -16.78 -8.60
CA ILE A 149 -4.82 -17.47 -8.65
C ILE A 149 -5.78 -16.76 -9.61
N SER A 150 -5.81 -15.42 -9.59
CA SER A 150 -6.62 -14.64 -10.54
C SER A 150 -6.32 -15.00 -11.99
N ILE A 151 -5.04 -15.13 -12.32
CA ILE A 151 -4.58 -15.42 -13.69
C ILE A 151 -4.81 -16.89 -14.05
N LYS A 152 -4.44 -17.83 -13.17
CA LYS A 152 -4.49 -19.27 -13.48
C LYS A 152 -5.90 -19.88 -13.40
N TYR A 153 -6.74 -19.39 -12.49
CA TYR A 153 -8.01 -20.02 -12.13
C TYR A 153 -9.21 -19.08 -12.33
N GLU A 154 -9.14 -18.19 -13.32
CA GLU A 154 -10.17 -17.17 -13.63
C GLU A 154 -11.60 -17.72 -13.60
N LYS A 155 -11.86 -18.78 -14.36
CA LYS A 155 -13.20 -19.38 -14.50
C LYS A 155 -13.70 -19.97 -13.18
N SER A 156 -12.84 -20.66 -12.45
CA SER A 156 -13.19 -21.29 -11.16
C SER A 156 -13.49 -20.24 -10.10
N VAL A 157 -12.70 -19.17 -10.03
CA VAL A 157 -12.95 -18.05 -9.10
C VAL A 157 -14.30 -17.41 -9.41
N TRP A 158 -14.63 -17.17 -10.67
CA TRP A 158 -15.94 -16.60 -11.03
C TRP A 158 -17.11 -17.53 -10.71
N LYS A 159 -16.94 -18.85 -10.88
CA LYS A 159 -17.96 -19.84 -10.54
C LYS A 159 -18.26 -19.86 -9.04
N GLU A 160 -17.23 -19.78 -8.20
CA GLU A 160 -17.36 -19.81 -6.74
C GLU A 160 -17.68 -18.45 -6.12
N PHE A 161 -17.62 -17.36 -6.90
CA PHE A 161 -17.90 -16.03 -6.39
C PHE A 161 -19.40 -15.82 -6.14
N LYS A 162 -19.77 -15.76 -4.86
CA LYS A 162 -21.15 -15.55 -4.39
C LYS A 162 -21.49 -14.09 -4.05
N GLY A 163 -20.56 -13.17 -4.27
CA GLY A 163 -20.76 -11.74 -4.00
C GLY A 163 -21.49 -11.02 -5.13
N PHE A 164 -21.96 -9.81 -4.86
CA PHE A 164 -22.51 -8.92 -5.87
C PHE A 164 -21.47 -7.88 -6.32
N LEU A 165 -21.32 -7.69 -7.63
CA LEU A 165 -20.53 -6.61 -8.21
C LEU A 165 -21.45 -5.73 -9.06
N ARG A 166 -21.56 -4.45 -8.71
CA ARG A 166 -22.36 -3.47 -9.47
C ARG A 166 -21.93 -3.38 -10.94
N THR A 167 -20.63 -3.51 -11.22
CA THR A 167 -20.10 -3.50 -12.58
C THR A 167 -18.88 -4.41 -12.67
N LYS A 168 -18.88 -5.34 -13.64
CA LYS A 168 -17.71 -6.16 -13.95
C LYS A 168 -16.80 -5.40 -14.91
N SER A 169 -15.81 -4.69 -14.36
CA SER A 169 -14.90 -3.84 -15.14
C SER A 169 -13.88 -4.62 -15.98
N ARG A 170 -13.53 -5.85 -15.57
CA ARG A 170 -12.52 -6.69 -16.24
C ARG A 170 -12.94 -8.15 -16.26
N LYS A 171 -12.43 -8.89 -17.25
CA LYS A 171 -12.61 -10.35 -17.35
C LYS A 171 -11.88 -11.08 -16.21
N LEU A 172 -10.65 -10.68 -15.92
CA LEU A 172 -9.86 -11.21 -14.81
C LEU A 172 -10.46 -10.79 -13.46
N PRO A 173 -10.61 -11.71 -12.48
CA PRO A 173 -11.08 -11.37 -11.15
C PRO A 173 -10.05 -10.50 -10.42
N SER A 174 -10.51 -9.49 -9.69
CA SER A 174 -9.62 -8.67 -8.87
C SER A 174 -9.06 -9.48 -7.69
N GLU A 175 -7.94 -9.05 -7.12
CA GLU A 175 -7.36 -9.64 -5.90
C GLU A 175 -8.38 -9.65 -4.75
N ARG A 176 -9.27 -8.66 -4.70
CA ARG A 176 -10.38 -8.62 -3.74
C ARG A 176 -11.38 -9.74 -3.97
N THR A 177 -11.76 -9.99 -5.23
CA THR A 177 -12.67 -11.07 -5.61
C THR A 177 -12.07 -12.42 -5.26
N VAL A 178 -10.79 -12.64 -5.60
CA VAL A 178 -10.07 -13.87 -5.27
C VAL A 178 -9.99 -14.05 -3.75
N LYS A 179 -9.61 -13.00 -3.01
CA LYS A 179 -9.56 -13.04 -1.54
C LYS A 179 -10.90 -13.44 -0.94
N PHE A 180 -12.00 -12.90 -1.45
CA PHE A 180 -13.35 -13.23 -0.97
C PHE A 180 -13.66 -14.72 -1.13
N VAL A 181 -13.41 -15.28 -2.32
CA VAL A 181 -13.64 -16.70 -2.61
C VAL A 181 -12.72 -17.59 -1.76
N ILE A 182 -11.42 -17.29 -1.75
CA ILE A 182 -10.43 -18.07 -1.01
C ILE A 182 -10.69 -18.02 0.50
N ALA A 183 -11.12 -16.87 1.04
CA ALA A 183 -11.47 -16.77 2.45
C ALA A 183 -12.64 -17.69 2.83
N ASP A 184 -13.69 -17.75 2.00
CA ASP A 184 -14.82 -18.67 2.23
C ASP A 184 -14.38 -20.14 2.16
N LEU A 185 -13.55 -20.50 1.17
CA LEU A 185 -13.01 -21.86 1.04
C LEU A 185 -12.11 -22.24 2.22
N LEU A 186 -11.17 -21.37 2.61
CA LEU A 186 -10.27 -21.60 3.75
C LEU A 186 -11.04 -21.75 5.06
N VAL A 187 -12.11 -20.97 5.25
CA VAL A 187 -12.98 -21.11 6.41
C VAL A 187 -13.62 -22.50 6.39
N ARG A 188 -14.25 -22.91 5.29
CA ARG A 188 -14.88 -24.24 5.18
C ARG A 188 -13.88 -25.37 5.43
N ASP A 189 -12.69 -25.28 4.85
CA ASP A 189 -11.62 -26.28 5.02
C ASP A 189 -11.11 -26.32 6.46
N LEU A 190 -10.93 -25.17 7.11
CA LEU A 190 -10.53 -25.10 8.52
C LEU A 190 -11.55 -25.78 9.45
N PHE A 191 -12.84 -25.73 9.11
CA PHE A 191 -13.90 -26.38 9.87
C PHE A 191 -14.15 -27.85 9.47
N SER A 192 -13.69 -28.29 8.30
CA SER A 192 -13.85 -29.68 7.83
C SER A 192 -12.70 -30.60 8.26
N ILE A 193 -11.50 -30.07 8.50
CA ILE A 193 -10.34 -30.83 8.97
C ILE A 193 -10.54 -31.24 10.45
N ALA A 194 -10.20 -32.50 10.77
CA ALA A 194 -10.31 -33.05 12.12
C ALA A 194 -9.67 -32.10 13.17
N PRO A 195 -10.40 -31.69 14.22
CA PRO A 195 -10.02 -30.54 15.04
C PRO A 195 -8.89 -30.90 16.00
N GLY A 196 -7.65 -30.56 15.60
CA GLY A 196 -6.50 -30.49 16.52
C GLY A 196 -6.70 -29.42 17.59
N ALA A 197 -5.91 -29.47 18.67
CA ALA A 197 -6.10 -28.61 19.85
C ALA A 197 -6.15 -27.11 19.52
N VAL A 198 -5.31 -26.63 18.59
CA VAL A 198 -5.27 -25.22 18.14
C VAL A 198 -6.53 -24.83 17.38
N ILE A 199 -7.03 -25.70 16.49
CA ILE A 199 -8.26 -25.44 15.72
C ILE A 199 -9.45 -25.32 16.68
N ARG A 200 -9.54 -26.17 17.71
CA ARG A 200 -10.61 -26.08 18.73
C ARG A 200 -10.62 -24.73 19.45
N VAL A 201 -9.45 -24.21 19.82
CA VAL A 201 -9.32 -22.89 20.46
C VAL A 201 -9.79 -21.77 19.52
N ILE A 202 -9.40 -21.83 18.25
CA ILE A 202 -9.82 -20.85 17.24
C ILE A 202 -11.33 -20.90 17.03
N GLN A 203 -11.92 -22.10 16.93
CA GLN A 203 -13.36 -22.29 16.81
C GLN A 203 -14.09 -21.65 18.00
N GLY A 204 -13.65 -21.91 19.23
CA GLY A 204 -14.24 -21.33 20.44
C GLY A 204 -14.27 -19.80 20.45
N TYR A 205 -13.19 -19.15 19.98
CA TYR A 205 -13.10 -17.69 19.92
C TYR A 205 -14.01 -17.08 18.84
N ILE A 206 -14.16 -17.75 17.69
CA ILE A 206 -15.04 -17.27 16.60
C ILE A 206 -16.52 -17.37 16.99
N PHE A 207 -16.92 -18.45 17.67
CA PHE A 207 -18.30 -18.62 18.14
C PHE A 207 -18.67 -17.63 19.25
N THR A 208 -17.76 -17.31 20.17
CA THR A 208 -18.01 -16.26 21.18
C THR A 208 -18.18 -14.87 20.57
N LYS A 209 -17.44 -14.55 19.49
CA LYS A 209 -17.57 -13.26 18.81
C LYS A 209 -18.85 -13.13 17.97
N LYS A 210 -19.39 -14.23 17.43
CA LYS A 210 -20.70 -14.22 16.74
C LYS A 210 -21.90 -14.05 17.68
N ILE A 211 -21.74 -14.33 18.97
CA ILE A 211 -22.80 -14.17 19.99
C ILE A 211 -22.85 -12.72 20.51
N VAL A 212 -21.76 -11.96 20.35
CA VAL A 212 -21.63 -10.57 20.83
C VAL A 212 -21.47 -9.62 19.63
N GLU A 213 -22.57 -9.41 18.89
CA GLU A 213 -22.94 -8.17 18.17
C GLU A 213 -24.14 -8.45 17.23
N PRO A 214 -25.28 -7.79 17.50
CA PRO A 214 -25.73 -6.77 16.56
C PRO A 214 -25.93 -5.43 17.30
N GLU A 215 -24.96 -4.52 17.22
CA GLU A 215 -25.22 -3.13 17.57
C GLU A 215 -26.01 -2.46 16.44
N GLY A 216 -27.27 -2.13 16.74
CA GLY A 216 -28.17 -1.49 15.78
C GLY A 216 -29.57 -1.23 16.32
N GLN A 217 -29.70 -0.67 17.54
CA GLN A 217 -30.93 0.03 17.94
C GLN A 217 -30.58 1.44 18.41
N TRP A 218 -30.95 2.41 17.58
CA TRP A 218 -30.98 3.83 17.93
C TRP A 218 -32.02 4.02 19.04
N SER A 219 -31.59 4.44 20.23
CA SER A 219 -32.50 5.00 21.23
C SER A 219 -32.55 6.52 21.03
N GLU A 220 -33.67 7.01 20.48
CA GLU A 220 -33.98 8.43 20.49
C GLU A 220 -34.24 8.88 21.93
N SER A 221 -33.26 9.54 22.53
CA SER A 221 -33.47 10.33 23.75
C SER A 221 -34.19 11.64 23.37
N LYS A 222 -35.53 11.68 23.52
CA LYS A 222 -36.26 12.96 23.51
C LYS A 222 -35.96 13.74 24.81
N PRO A 223 -35.63 15.04 24.75
CA PRO A 223 -35.48 15.85 25.95
C PRO A 223 -36.85 16.15 26.59
N LYS A 224 -36.98 15.89 27.90
CA LYS A 224 -38.14 16.28 28.71
C LYS A 224 -38.18 17.80 28.91
N LEU A 225 -39.26 18.44 28.44
CA LEU A 225 -39.65 19.78 28.88
C LEU A 225 -39.95 19.73 30.39
N LYS A 226 -39.27 20.58 31.18
CA LYS A 226 -39.67 20.87 32.57
C LYS A 226 -40.62 22.07 32.55
N SER A 227 -41.90 21.85 32.82
CA SER A 227 -42.82 22.92 33.19
C SER A 227 -42.64 23.23 34.68
N THR A 228 -42.15 24.43 34.97
CA THR A 228 -42.18 25.05 36.30
C THR A 228 -43.58 25.58 36.54
N VAL A 229 -44.29 25.02 37.51
CA VAL A 229 -45.51 25.62 38.10
C VAL A 229 -45.09 26.27 39.41
N ILE A 230 -45.27 27.59 39.49
CA ILE A 230 -45.22 28.38 40.72
C ILE A 230 -46.67 28.83 40.97
N GLU A 231 -47.21 28.46 42.12
CA GLU A 231 -48.38 29.01 42.83
C GLU A 231 -48.32 28.29 44.19
N THR A 232 -48.25 28.92 45.36
CA THR A 232 -48.67 30.24 45.86
C THR A 232 -47.70 30.78 46.92
#